data_AF-A0A944XME1-F1
#
_entry.id   AF-A0A944XME1-F1
#
_cell.length_a   1.000
_cell.length_b   1.000
_cell.length_c   1.000
_cell.angle_alpha   90.00
_cell.angle_beta   90.00
_cell.angle_gamma   90.00
#
_symmetry.space_group_name_H-M   'P 1'
#
loop_
_entity.id
_entity.type
_entity.pdbx_description
1 polymer ?
#
loop_
_entity_poly.entity_id
_entity_poly.type
_entity_poly.pdbx_seq_one_letter_code
_entity_poly.pdbx_strand_id
1 'polypeptide(L)' 'MPQLIILPNEEFCPEGIVIETENGTSVCRALLDNGI' A
#
# COMPACT_ATOMS: atom_id res chain seq x y z
N MET A 1 9.91 -7.09 7.90
CA MET A 1 8.94 -6.16 7.31
C MET A 1 7.72 -6.94 6.86
N PRO A 2 6.53 -6.70 7.42
CA PRO A 2 5.29 -7.16 6.81
C PRO A 2 5.13 -6.59 5.40
N GLN A 3 4.41 -7.33 4.56
CA GLN A 3 4.02 -6.90 3.23
C GLN A 3 2.55 -6.49 3.23
N LEU A 4 2.25 -5.31 2.69
CA LEU A 4 0.90 -4.91 2.30
C LEU A 4 0.71 -5.23 0.82
N ILE A 5 -0.24 -6.11 0.52
CA ILE A 5 -0.64 -6.43 -0.84
C ILE A 5 -1.87 -5.59 -1.17
N ILE A 6 -1.69 -4.57 -2.00
CA ILE A 6 -2.77 -3.73 -2.49
C ILE A 6 -3.31 -4.35 -3.77
N LEU A 7 -4.57 -4.75 -3.73
CA LEU A 7 -5.25 -5.32 -4.88
C LEU A 7 -5.54 -4.23 -5.92
N PRO A 8 -5.63 -4.62 -7.21
CA PRO A 8 -6.08 -3.74 -8.27
C PRO A 8 -7.35 -2.95 -7.93
N ASN A 9 -7.30 -1.65 -8.16
CA ASN A 9 -8.42 -0.72 -8.02
C ASN A 9 -8.33 0.35 -9.11
N GLU A 10 -9.38 0.52 -9.90
CA GLU A 10 -9.36 1.39 -11.10
C GLU A 10 -9.06 2.87 -10.80
N GLU A 11 -9.44 3.39 -9.63
CA GLU A 11 -9.30 4.81 -9.29
C GLU A 11 -7.95 5.11 -8.63
N PHE A 12 -7.48 4.23 -7.74
CA PHE A 12 -6.33 4.50 -6.87
C PHE A 12 -5.08 3.66 -7.20
N CYS A 13 -5.24 2.45 -7.72
CA CYS A 13 -4.11 1.55 -7.98
C CYS A 13 -4.46 0.49 -9.04
N PRO A 14 -4.53 0.84 -10.34
CA PRO A 14 -5.09 -0.04 -11.38
C PRO A 14 -4.40 -1.41 -11.49
N GLU A 15 -3.09 -1.44 -11.27
CA GLU A 15 -2.29 -2.66 -11.40
C GLU A 15 -2.09 -3.39 -10.05
N GLY A 16 -2.53 -2.79 -8.94
CA GLY A 16 -2.13 -3.22 -7.60
C GLY A 16 -0.64 -2.99 -7.33
N ILE A 17 -0.20 -3.22 -6.10
CA ILE A 17 1.20 -3.13 -5.71
C ILE A 17 1.48 -3.93 -4.43
N VAL A 18 2.74 -4.31 -4.22
CA VAL A 18 3.21 -4.83 -2.93
C VAL A 18 4.10 -3.78 -2.27
N ILE A 19 3.75 -3.37 -1.05
CA ILE A 19 4.49 -2.40 -0.25
C ILE A 19 5.12 -3.13 0.93
N GLU A 20 6.42 -2.96 1.14
CA GLU A 20 7.08 -3.37 2.38
C GLU A 20 7.03 -2.21 3.39
N THR A 21 6.65 -2.51 4.62
CA THR A 21 6.53 -1.49 5.68
C THR A 21 6.98 -2.03 7.02
N GLU A 22 7.28 -1.12 7.96
CA GLU A 22 7.62 -1.47 9.34
C GLU A 22 6.37 -1.81 10.16
N ASN A 23 6.54 -2.70 11.15
CA ASN A 23 5.48 -3.06 12.09
C ASN A 23 5.00 -1.82 12.87
N GLY A 24 3.69 -1.67 13.02
CA GLY A 24 3.08 -0.52 13.68
C GLY A 24 2.84 0.69 12.78
N THR A 25 3.26 0.64 11.51
CA THR A 25 2.91 1.67 10.51
C THR A 25 1.41 1.62 10.22
N SER A 26 0.77 2.80 10.18
CA SER A 26 -0.62 2.92 9.76
C SER A 26 -0.78 2.54 8.29
N VAL A 27 -1.79 1.73 7.97
CA VAL A 27 -2.10 1.32 6.58
C VAL A 27 -2.32 2.54 5.69
N CYS A 28 -3.11 3.52 6.11
CA CYS A 28 -3.35 4.74 5.32
C CYS A 28 -2.07 5.55 5.11
N ARG A 29 -1.14 5.54 6.08
CA ARG A 29 0.14 6.25 5.93
C ARG A 29 1.01 5.56 4.89
N ALA A 30 1.11 4.24 4.94
CA ALA A 30 1.85 3.46 3.94
C ALA A 30 1.31 3.66 2.52
N LEU A 31 -0.02 3.75 2.35
CA LEU A 31 -0.64 4.05 1.06
C LEU A 31 -0.27 5.46 0.55
N LEU A 32 -0.48 6.49 1.37
CA LEU A 32 -0.21 7.88 1.01
C LEU A 32 1.28 8.13 0.69
N ASP A 33 2.20 7.50 1.43
CA ASP A 33 3.65 7.60 1.17
C ASP A 33 4.05 6.96 -0.18
N ASN A 34 3.23 6.05 -0.71
CA ASN A 34 3.40 5.44 -2.03
C ASN A 34 2.50 6.08 -3.12
N GLY A 35 1.85 7.20 -2.82
CA GLY A 35 1.02 7.94 -3.78
C GLY A 35 -0.32 7.28 -4.11
N ILE A 36 -0.84 6.45 -3.18
CA ILE A 36 -2.13 5.77 -3.27
C ILE A 36 -3.13 6.44 -2.33
#